data_AF-A0A6S6PJJ6-F1
#
_entry.id   AF-A0A6S6PJJ6-F1
#
_cell.length_a   1.000
_cell.length_b   1.000
_cell.length_c   1.000
_cell.angle_alpha   90.00
_cell.angle_beta   90.00
_cell.angle_gamma   90.00
#
_symmetry.space_group_name_H-M   'P 1'
#
loop_
_entity.id
_entity.type
_entity.pdbx_description
1 polymer ?
#
loop_
_entity_poly.entity_id
_entity_poly.type
_entity_poly.pdbx_seq_one_letter_code
_entity_poly.pdbx_strand_id
1 'polypeptide(L)'
;MSTRPSPASRLVKALKKFDLEHAFRHKDVLALEVDGFNKLQDLMSMLWRGIVEREDYNQPSSRRLNPFADLAYRHISENYRNAFEQSAKTEKDLPIRYRELQLLTDMVSGMTDSYAVFLHRRLKEFHVGASYRQV
;
A
#
# COMPACT_ATOMS: atom_id res chain seq x y z
N MET A 1 18.50 -30.01 26.38
CA MET A 1 17.56 -31.10 26.03
C MET A 1 16.95 -30.78 24.66
N SER A 2 17.39 -31.45 23.59
CA SER A 2 16.86 -31.25 22.24
C SER A 2 15.69 -32.22 22.03
N THR A 3 14.46 -31.71 21.97
CA THR A 3 13.27 -32.54 21.72
C THR A 3 13.23 -32.93 20.24
N ARG A 4 13.22 -34.24 19.96
CA ARG A 4 13.05 -34.72 18.58
C ARG A 4 11.71 -34.21 18.03
N PRO A 5 11.67 -33.64 16.81
CA PRO A 5 10.43 -33.14 16.23
C PRO A 5 9.43 -34.27 16.07
N SER A 6 8.16 -34.01 16.39
CA SER A 6 7.08 -34.99 16.26
C SER A 6 6.92 -35.44 14.80
N PRO A 7 6.33 -36.63 14.54
CA PRO A 7 6.04 -37.08 13.18
C PRO A 7 5.24 -36.07 12.35
N ALA A 8 4.24 -35.41 12.96
CA ALA A 8 3.45 -34.37 12.32
C ALA A 8 4.31 -33.15 11.92
N SER A 9 5.22 -32.71 12.79
CA SER A 9 6.14 -31.60 12.49
C SER A 9 7.04 -31.92 11.29
N ARG A 10 7.54 -33.16 11.19
CA ARG A 10 8.34 -33.60 10.05
C ARG A 10 7.53 -33.61 8.75
N LEU A 11 6.28 -34.07 8.79
CA LEU A 11 5.39 -34.07 7.64
C LEU A 11 5.12 -32.64 7.13
N VAL A 12 4.72 -31.72 8.02
CA VAL A 12 4.48 -30.31 7.65
C VAL A 12 5.72 -29.69 7.03
N LYS A 13 6.92 -29.98 7.58
CA LYS A 13 8.18 -29.48 7.04
C LYS A 13 8.45 -30.04 5.63
N ALA A 14 8.16 -31.31 5.39
CA ALA A 14 8.31 -31.93 4.08
C ALA A 14 7.34 -31.32 3.04
N LEU A 15 6.07 -31.10 3.42
CA LEU A 15 5.07 -30.46 2.55
C LEU A 15 5.45 -29.02 2.21
N LYS A 16 5.85 -28.21 3.20
CA LYS A 16 6.31 -26.83 2.95
C LYS A 16 7.54 -26.78 2.03
N LYS A 17 8.46 -27.76 2.16
CA LYS A 17 9.61 -27.87 1.27
C LYS A 17 9.18 -28.20 -0.16
N PHE A 18 8.25 -29.15 -0.31
CA PHE A 18 7.68 -29.50 -1.60
C PHE A 18 6.99 -28.31 -2.27
N ASP A 19 6.13 -27.58 -1.55
CA ASP A 19 5.45 -26.39 -2.06
C ASP A 19 6.45 -25.31 -2.48
N LEU A 20 7.50 -25.09 -1.71
CA LEU A 20 8.56 -24.14 -2.06
C LEU A 20 9.28 -24.53 -3.35
N GLU A 21 9.62 -25.81 -3.51
CA GLU A 21 10.40 -26.29 -4.65
C GLU A 21 9.58 -26.40 -5.94
N HIS A 22 8.27 -26.68 -5.84
CA HIS A 22 7.45 -27.04 -7.00
C HIS A 22 6.25 -26.11 -7.25
N ALA A 23 5.77 -25.36 -6.26
CA ALA A 23 4.64 -24.43 -6.42
C ALA A 23 5.11 -22.97 -6.44
N PHE A 24 5.72 -22.49 -5.34
CA PHE A 24 6.06 -21.06 -5.20
C PHE A 24 7.20 -20.60 -6.12
N ARG A 25 8.10 -21.50 -6.51
CA ARG A 25 9.16 -21.22 -7.49
C ARG A 25 8.71 -21.31 -8.94
N HIS A 26 7.44 -21.60 -9.20
CA HIS A 26 6.94 -21.62 -10.56
C HIS A 26 7.04 -20.22 -11.18
N LYS A 27 7.54 -20.14 -12.41
CA LYS A 27 7.80 -18.86 -13.11
C LYS A 27 6.59 -17.92 -13.12
N ASP A 28 5.38 -18.45 -13.23
CA ASP A 28 4.15 -17.66 -13.31
C ASP A 28 3.78 -17.07 -11.93
N VAL A 29 4.10 -17.78 -10.84
CA VAL A 29 3.94 -17.26 -9.48
C VAL A 29 4.92 -16.12 -9.24
N LEU A 30 6.19 -16.33 -9.58
CA LEU A 30 7.22 -15.29 -9.45
C LEU A 30 6.89 -14.05 -10.30
N ALA A 31 6.40 -14.25 -11.52
CA ALA A 31 5.97 -13.15 -12.39
C ALA A 31 4.80 -12.36 -11.75
N LEU A 32 3.81 -13.07 -11.19
CA LEU A 32 2.69 -12.45 -10.50
C LEU A 32 3.13 -11.68 -9.25
N GLU A 33 4.06 -12.22 -8.45
CA GLU A 33 4.61 -11.55 -7.26
C GLU A 33 5.37 -10.26 -7.62
N VAL A 34 6.21 -10.30 -8.66
CA VAL A 34 6.95 -9.13 -9.14
C VAL A 34 6.00 -8.06 -9.67
N ASP A 35 4.99 -8.47 -10.45
CA ASP A 35 3.98 -7.56 -10.97
C ASP A 35 3.15 -6.92 -9.84
N GLY A 36 2.74 -7.71 -8.84
CA GLY A 36 2.05 -7.24 -7.65
C GLY A 36 2.90 -6.24 -6.86
N PHE A 37 4.19 -6.53 -6.64
CA PHE A 37 5.12 -5.64 -5.96
C PHE A 37 5.23 -4.28 -6.67
N ASN A 38 5.43 -4.28 -7.99
CA ASN A 38 5.53 -3.05 -8.78
C ASN A 38 4.24 -2.23 -8.72
N LYS A 39 3.08 -2.87 -8.83
CA LYS A 39 1.78 -2.20 -8.73
C LYS A 39 1.56 -1.59 -7.35
N LEU A 40 1.93 -2.29 -6.28
CA LEU A 40 1.82 -1.77 -4.92
C LEU A 40 2.75 -0.56 -4.70
N GLN A 41 3.98 -0.61 -5.21
CA GLN A 41 4.93 0.50 -5.11
C GLN A 41 4.43 1.75 -5.85
N ASP A 42 3.94 1.59 -7.08
CA ASP A 42 3.35 2.67 -7.88
C ASP A 42 2.10 3.23 -7.18
N LEU A 43 1.20 2.34 -6.71
CA LEU A 43 -0.04 2.73 -6.03
C LEU A 43 0.26 3.51 -4.74
N MET A 44 1.19 3.03 -3.93
CA MET A 44 1.62 3.73 -2.71
C MET A 44 2.20 5.10 -3.03
N SER A 45 3.02 5.22 -4.07
CA SER A 45 3.60 6.50 -4.50
C SER A 45 2.52 7.50 -4.93
N MET A 46 1.51 7.04 -5.68
CA MET A 46 0.39 7.87 -6.11
C MET A 46 -0.50 8.32 -4.95
N LEU A 47 -0.85 7.40 -4.03
CA LEU A 47 -1.64 7.72 -2.84
C LEU A 47 -0.88 8.65 -1.90
N TRP A 48 0.44 8.44 -1.76
CA TRP A 48 1.31 9.27 -0.94
C TRP A 48 1.27 10.73 -1.37
N ARG A 49 1.30 11.01 -2.68
CA ARG A 49 1.11 12.38 -3.21
C ARG A 49 -0.22 12.98 -2.75
N GLY A 50 -1.31 12.21 -2.81
CA GLY A 50 -2.61 12.64 -2.31
C GLY A 50 -2.64 12.92 -0.80
N ILE A 51 -1.80 12.24 -0.03
CA ILE A 51 -1.68 12.49 1.41
C ILE A 51 -0.87 13.77 1.66
N VAL A 52 0.35 13.88 1.11
CA VAL A 52 1.32 14.92 1.51
C VAL A 52 1.26 16.22 0.73
N GLU A 53 0.76 16.23 -0.52
CA GLU A 53 0.69 17.43 -1.36
C GLU A 53 -0.54 18.27 -1.00
N ARG A 54 -0.48 18.91 0.17
CA ARG A 54 -1.54 19.77 0.72
C ARG A 54 -0.99 21.13 1.20
N GLU A 55 -1.88 22.12 1.29
CA GLU A 55 -1.52 23.50 1.63
C GLU A 55 -0.92 23.64 3.04
N ASP A 56 -1.47 22.94 4.03
CA ASP A 56 -0.99 22.98 5.40
C ASP A 56 -0.67 21.56 5.91
N TYR A 57 0.60 21.36 6.26
CA TYR A 57 1.08 20.11 6.83
C TYR A 57 0.37 19.76 8.14
N ASN A 58 0.11 20.73 9.01
CA ASN A 58 -0.52 20.49 10.32
C ASN A 58 -2.05 20.39 10.24
N GLN A 59 -2.65 20.67 9.08
CA GLN A 59 -4.08 20.52 8.83
C GLN A 59 -4.33 19.46 7.74
N PRO A 60 -4.49 18.18 8.10
CA PRO A 60 -4.82 17.09 7.18
C PRO A 60 -5.95 17.34 6.18
N SER A 61 -6.97 18.08 6.59
CA SER A 61 -8.15 18.44 5.79
C SER A 61 -7.91 19.65 4.86
N SER A 62 -6.72 20.24 4.87
CA SER A 62 -6.38 21.37 4.00
C SER A 62 -6.46 20.96 2.52
N ARG A 63 -6.66 21.94 1.65
CA ARG A 63 -6.81 21.69 0.21
C ARG A 63 -5.54 21.04 -0.36
N ARG A 64 -5.73 20.13 -1.32
CA ARG A 64 -4.62 19.53 -2.07
C ARG A 64 -4.05 20.49 -3.10
N LEU A 65 -2.73 20.48 -3.25
CA LEU A 65 -1.98 21.46 -4.04
C LEU A 65 -2.24 21.35 -5.55
N ASN A 66 -2.68 20.18 -6.02
CA ASN A 66 -2.95 19.95 -7.45
C ASN A 66 -4.10 18.94 -7.65
N PRO A 67 -4.71 18.91 -8.85
CA PRO A 67 -5.86 18.04 -9.13
C PRO A 67 -5.56 16.54 -8.96
N PHE A 68 -4.34 16.09 -9.26
CA PHE A 68 -3.96 14.69 -9.09
C PHE A 68 -3.93 14.30 -7.60
N ALA A 69 -3.33 15.14 -6.76
CA ALA A 69 -3.31 14.92 -5.32
C ALA A 69 -4.73 14.92 -4.72
N ASP A 70 -5.61 15.82 -5.17
CA ASP A 70 -7.02 15.83 -4.76
C ASP A 70 -7.73 14.53 -5.17
N LEU A 71 -7.56 14.10 -6.43
CA LEU A 71 -8.13 12.85 -6.93
C LEU A 71 -7.63 11.63 -6.14
N ALA A 72 -6.31 11.53 -5.93
CA ALA A 72 -5.69 10.44 -5.20
C ALA A 72 -6.18 10.39 -3.74
N TYR A 73 -6.28 11.54 -3.06
CA TYR A 73 -6.79 11.61 -1.69
C TYR A 73 -8.25 11.18 -1.60
N ARG A 74 -9.10 11.61 -2.54
CA ARG A 74 -10.52 11.21 -2.58
C ARG A 74 -10.73 9.72 -2.81
N HIS A 75 -9.76 9.04 -3.42
CA HIS A 75 -9.79 7.59 -3.56
C HIS A 75 -9.43 6.84 -2.29
N ILE A 76 -8.88 7.50 -1.27
CA ILE A 76 -8.68 6.90 0.05
C ILE A 76 -10.04 6.77 0.74
N SER A 77 -10.29 5.59 1.32
CA SER A 77 -11.49 5.29 2.09
C SER A 77 -11.81 6.40 3.09
N GLU A 78 -13.06 6.85 3.08
CA GLU A 78 -13.53 7.92 3.96
C GLU A 78 -13.30 7.59 5.44
N ASN A 79 -13.49 6.33 5.84
CA ASN A 79 -13.26 5.90 7.22
C ASN A 79 -11.81 6.13 7.67
N TYR A 80 -10.84 5.82 6.80
CA TYR A 80 -9.42 6.03 7.13
C TYR A 80 -9.04 7.51 7.11
N ARG A 81 -9.59 8.29 6.16
CA ARG A 81 -9.41 9.76 6.15
C ARG A 81 -9.96 10.38 7.43
N ASN A 82 -11.15 9.98 7.87
CA ASN A 82 -11.76 10.47 9.09
C ASN A 82 -10.90 10.14 10.32
N ALA A 83 -10.39 8.90 10.43
CA ALA A 83 -9.48 8.52 11.50
C ALA A 83 -8.20 9.37 11.51
N PHE A 84 -7.61 9.62 10.34
CA PHE A 84 -6.43 10.49 10.19
C PHE A 84 -6.72 11.95 10.59
N GLU A 85 -7.78 12.54 10.05
CA GLU A 85 -8.14 13.93 10.27
C GLU A 85 -8.62 14.20 11.71
N GLN A 86 -9.28 13.22 12.33
CA GLN A 86 -9.73 13.32 13.72
C GLN A 86 -8.56 13.14 14.69
N SER A 87 -7.72 12.11 14.51
CA SER A 87 -6.56 11.89 15.38
C SER A 87 -5.59 13.08 15.35
N ALA A 88 -5.46 13.76 14.22
CA ALA A 88 -4.67 14.98 14.11
C ALA A 88 -5.18 16.14 14.98
N LYS A 89 -6.47 16.17 15.32
CA LYS A 89 -7.08 17.19 16.18
C LYS A 89 -7.06 16.79 17.66
N THR A 90 -7.28 15.51 17.96
CA THR A 90 -7.53 15.03 19.33
C THR A 90 -6.29 14.55 20.04
N GLU A 91 -5.33 13.98 19.32
CA GLU A 91 -4.11 13.41 19.89
C GLU A 91 -2.95 14.36 19.58
N LYS A 92 -2.31 14.95 20.59
CA LYS A 92 -1.19 15.87 20.36
C LYS A 92 0.17 15.19 20.35
N ASP A 93 0.25 13.97 20.89
CA ASP A 93 1.52 13.28 21.14
C ASP A 93 2.04 12.51 19.92
N LEU A 94 1.18 12.16 18.96
CA LEU A 94 1.58 11.49 17.72
C LEU A 94 1.94 12.52 16.64
N PRO A 95 3.14 12.44 16.05
CA PRO A 95 3.52 13.30 14.92
C PRO A 95 2.62 13.09 13.70
N ILE A 96 2.32 14.16 12.95
CA ILE A 96 1.53 14.08 11.71
C ILE A 96 2.13 13.06 10.73
N ARG A 97 3.47 13.02 10.58
CA ARG A 97 4.14 12.07 9.69
C ARG A 97 3.79 10.61 9.99
N TYR A 98 3.71 10.25 11.27
CA TYR A 98 3.34 8.89 11.67
C TYR A 98 1.93 8.56 11.18
N ARG A 99 1.00 9.50 11.35
CA ARG A 99 -0.39 9.31 10.93
C ARG A 99 -0.56 9.24 9.40
N GLU A 100 0.25 9.97 8.65
CA GLU A 100 0.27 9.86 7.18
C GLU A 100 0.70 8.45 6.72
N LEU A 101 1.72 7.89 7.37
CA LEU A 101 2.19 6.53 7.09
C LEU A 101 1.14 5.48 7.49
N GLN A 102 0.48 5.70 8.62
CA GLN A 102 -0.63 4.85 9.05
C GLN A 102 -1.78 4.90 8.04
N LEU A 103 -2.21 6.09 7.61
CA LEU A 103 -3.28 6.25 6.60
C LEU A 103 -2.96 5.50 5.30
N LEU A 104 -1.71 5.63 4.82
CA LEU A 104 -1.28 4.92 3.62
C LEU A 104 -1.33 3.41 3.83
N THR A 105 -0.84 2.93 4.98
CA THR A 105 -0.79 1.50 5.31
C THR A 105 -2.19 0.93 5.42
N ASP A 106 -3.07 1.57 6.20
CA ASP A 106 -4.46 1.15 6.41
C ASP A 106 -5.20 1.05 5.07
N MET A 107 -5.02 2.06 4.20
CA MET A 107 -5.62 2.07 2.88
C MET A 107 -5.15 0.88 2.03
N VAL A 108 -3.83 0.63 1.96
CA VAL A 108 -3.26 -0.40 1.09
C VAL A 108 -3.51 -1.81 1.61
N SER A 109 -3.32 -2.06 2.92
CA SER A 109 -3.58 -3.37 3.51
C SER A 109 -5.06 -3.72 3.58
N GLY A 110 -5.95 -2.72 3.52
CA GLY A 110 -7.39 -2.91 3.49
C GLY A 110 -7.96 -3.31 2.12
N MET A 111 -7.14 -3.33 1.06
CA MET A 111 -7.60 -3.68 -0.29
C MET A 111 -7.60 -5.19 -0.55
N THR A 112 -8.51 -5.64 -1.41
CA THR A 112 -8.35 -6.92 -2.10
C THR A 112 -7.44 -6.75 -3.31
N ASP A 113 -6.80 -7.83 -3.77
CA ASP A 113 -5.90 -7.80 -4.94
C ASP A 113 -6.58 -7.16 -6.17
N SER A 114 -7.82 -7.59 -6.48
CA SER A 114 -8.59 -7.05 -7.60
C SER A 114 -8.82 -5.55 -7.48
N TYR A 115 -9.10 -5.05 -6.27
CA TYR A 115 -9.30 -3.63 -6.05
C TYR A 115 -7.99 -2.84 -6.15
N ALA A 116 -6.88 -3.37 -5.61
CA ALA A 116 -5.56 -2.75 -5.72
C ALA A 116 -5.14 -2.60 -7.20
N VAL A 117 -5.33 -3.64 -8.02
CA VAL A 117 -5.07 -3.59 -9.47
C VAL A 117 -5.96 -2.57 -10.17
N PHE A 118 -7.26 -2.54 -9.85
CA PHE A 118 -8.20 -1.58 -10.40
C PHE A 118 -7.80 -0.13 -10.08
N LEU A 119 -7.52 0.15 -8.81
CA LEU A 119 -7.20 1.49 -8.35
C LEU A 119 -5.84 1.96 -8.90
N HIS A 120 -4.85 1.07 -8.92
CA HIS A 120 -3.56 1.34 -9.56
C HIS A 120 -3.75 1.78 -11.02
N ARG A 121 -4.51 1.03 -11.82
CA ARG A 121 -4.79 1.40 -13.23
C ARG A 121 -5.47 2.76 -13.31
N ARG A 122 -6.52 2.98 -12.51
CA ARG A 122 -7.31 4.21 -12.51
C ARG A 122 -6.47 5.44 -12.16
N LEU A 123 -5.61 5.37 -11.15
CA LEU A 123 -4.75 6.50 -10.78
C LEU A 123 -3.64 6.71 -11.81
N LYS A 124 -3.07 5.62 -12.35
CA LYS A 124 -1.98 5.68 -13.34
C LYS A 124 -2.40 6.38 -14.64
N GLU A 125 -3.67 6.26 -15.05
CA GLU A 125 -4.23 7.00 -16.21
C GLU A 125 -4.09 8.52 -16.07
N PHE A 126 -4.19 9.06 -14.85
CA PHE A 126 -4.08 10.49 -14.57
C PHE A 126 -2.74 10.90 -13.96
N HIS A 127 -1.92 9.91 -13.61
CA HIS A 127 -0.60 10.15 -13.04
C HIS A 127 0.37 10.54 -14.14
N VAL A 128 0.45 11.83 -14.40
CA VAL A 128 1.56 12.40 -15.17
C VAL A 128 2.82 12.23 -14.32
N GLY A 129 3.59 11.19 -14.61
CA GLY A 129 4.94 11.07 -14.07
C GLY A 129 5.75 12.30 -14.47
N ALA A 130 6.60 12.76 -13.57
CA ALA A 130 7.66 13.71 -13.88
C ALA A 130 8.67 13.04 -14.84
N SER A 131 8.28 12.77 -16.09
CA SER A 131 9.11 12.51 -17.28
C SER A 131 8.23 11.97 -18.41
N TYR A 132 7.54 12.88 -19.11
CA TYR A 132 7.40 12.80 -20.56
C TYR A 132 8.13 14.02 -21.14
N ARG A 133 9.45 14.07 -20.96
CA ARG A 133 10.30 14.78 -21.93
C ARG A 133 10.46 13.80 -23.08
N GLN A 134 9.69 14.01 -24.15
CA GLN A 134 10.03 13.47 -25.44
C GLN A 134 11.45 13.94 -25.77
N VAL A 135 12.36 12.98 -25.98
CA VAL A 135 13.56 13.17 -26.78
C VAL A 135 13.33 12.36 -28.04
#